data_AF-A0A9W4UWJ5-F1
#
_entry.id   AF-A0A9W4UWJ5-F1
#
_cell.length_a   1.000
_cell.length_b   1.000
_cell.length_c   1.000
_cell.angle_alpha   90.00
_cell.angle_beta   90.00
_cell.angle_gamma   90.00
#
_symmetry.space_group_name_H-M   'P 1'
#
loop_
_entity.id
_entity.type
_entity.pdbx_description
1 polymer ?
#
loop_
_entity_poly.entity_id
_entity_poly.type
_entity_poly.pdbx_seq_one_letter_code
_entity_poly.pdbx_strand_id
1 'polypeptide(L)'
;MPGSLLIIEEPEAHLHVESQIVMARYVMRMIRAGLNVLVTTHSSVMVDVMGMYMKSSMAYSKTRRSMKFAPDEYIEFDEVSAYSFKKSPGPGHDIRKIKTDTVDRIPQAGYVSALRKTYDRCMRLESELEGQ
;
A
#
# COMPACT_ATOMS: atom_id res chain seq x y z
N MET A 1 12.64 18.47 10.70
CA MET A 1 13.57 17.92 11.71
C MET A 1 13.96 16.52 11.25
N PRO A 2 15.19 16.33 10.73
CA PRO A 2 15.66 15.00 10.35
C PRO A 2 15.63 14.05 11.55
N GLY A 3 15.14 12.83 11.34
CA GLY A 3 15.02 11.79 12.37
C GLY A 3 13.72 11.80 13.18
N SER A 4 12.86 12.82 13.04
CA SER A 4 11.56 12.84 13.73
C SER A 4 10.60 11.76 13.20
N LEU A 5 9.75 11.24 14.09
CA LEU A 5 8.68 10.31 13.76
C LEU A 5 7.39 11.08 13.44
N LEU A 6 6.84 10.84 12.26
CA LEU A 6 5.51 11.26 11.84
C LEU A 6 4.58 10.04 11.82
N ILE A 7 3.47 10.11 12.54
CA ILE A 7 2.45 9.07 12.56
C ILE A 7 1.23 9.59 11.80
N ILE A 8 0.75 8.82 10.84
CA ILE A 8 -0.41 9.17 10.02
C ILE A 8 -1.39 8.01 10.09
N GLU A 9 -2.53 8.24 10.75
CA GLU A 9 -3.59 7.26 10.87
C GLU A 9 -4.54 7.38 9.68
N GLU A 10 -4.76 6.26 8.98
CA GLU A 10 -5.71 6.11 7.84
C GLU A 10 -5.76 7.35 6.92
N PRO A 11 -4.64 7.76 6.31
CA PRO A 11 -4.60 8.97 5.50
C PRO A 11 -5.53 8.96 4.29
N GLU A 12 -5.99 7.78 3.87
CA GLU A 12 -7.01 7.61 2.85
C GLU A 12 -8.43 7.95 3.28
N ALA A 13 -8.68 8.17 4.57
CA ALA A 13 -10.02 8.41 5.10
C ALA A 13 -10.64 9.63 4.38
N HIS A 14 -11.78 9.40 3.72
CA HIS A 14 -12.49 10.39 2.89
C HIS A 14 -11.74 10.88 1.63
N LEU A 15 -10.61 10.29 1.27
CA LEU A 15 -9.90 10.62 0.04
C LEU A 15 -10.41 9.81 -1.15
N HIS A 16 -10.65 10.51 -2.27
CA HIS A 16 -10.80 9.87 -3.56
C HIS A 16 -9.52 9.12 -3.94
N VAL A 17 -9.64 8.09 -4.79
CA VAL A 17 -8.52 7.22 -5.20
C VAL A 17 -7.34 8.04 -5.73
N GLU A 18 -7.60 9.05 -6.56
CA GLU A 18 -6.55 9.93 -7.10
C GLU A 18 -5.80 10.70 -6.00
N SER A 19 -6.51 11.16 -4.97
CA SER A 19 -5.93 11.85 -3.83
C SER A 19 -5.09 10.90 -2.96
N GLN A 20 -5.45 9.61 -2.88
CA GLN A 20 -4.64 8.59 -2.21
C GLN A 20 -3.31 8.35 -2.92
N ILE A 21 -3.28 8.38 -4.26
CA ILE A 21 -2.04 8.31 -5.04
C ILE A 21 -1.14 9.50 -4.70
N VAL A 22 -1.72 10.71 -4.67
CA VAL A 22 -0.99 11.94 -4.32
C VAL A 22 -0.47 11.88 -2.87
N MET A 23 -1.28 11.39 -1.94
CA MET A 23 -0.89 11.19 -0.53
C MET A 23 0.31 10.24 -0.39
N ALA A 24 0.29 9.09 -1.08
CA ALA A 24 1.41 8.14 -1.05
C ALA A 24 2.71 8.77 -1.58
N ARG A 25 2.63 9.64 -2.60
CA ARG A 25 3.78 10.40 -3.11
C ARG A 25 4.33 11.36 -2.06
N TYR A 26 3.47 12.08 -1.33
CA TYR A 26 3.91 12.95 -0.25
C TYR A 26 4.57 12.17 0.90
N VAL A 27 4.07 10.98 1.23
CA VAL A 27 4.73 10.08 2.20
C VAL A 27 6.17 9.79 1.77
N MET A 28 6.40 9.44 0.50
CA MET A 28 7.76 9.18 0.00
C MET A 28 8.67 10.41 0.09
N ARG A 29 8.15 11.59 -0.29
CA ARG A 29 8.90 12.84 -0.20
C ARG A 29 9.24 13.22 1.24
N MET A 30 8.34 12.95 2.19
CA MET A 30 8.59 13.14 3.62
C MET A 30 9.71 12.22 4.12
N ILE A 31 9.72 10.96 3.70
CA ILE A 31 10.79 10.01 4.03
C ILE A 31 12.12 10.48 3.45
N ARG A 32 12.16 10.92 2.18
CA ARG A 32 13.37 11.49 1.56
C ARG A 32 13.82 12.80 2.21
N ALA A 33 12.92 13.56 2.83
CA ALA A 33 13.26 14.73 3.66
C ALA A 33 13.84 14.36 5.05
N GLY A 34 14.03 13.06 5.33
CA GLY A 34 14.64 12.55 6.54
C GLY A 34 13.65 12.27 7.68
N LEU A 35 12.34 12.17 7.40
CA LEU A 35 11.36 11.78 8.40
C LEU A 35 11.22 10.25 8.48
N ASN A 36 11.05 9.74 9.69
CA ASN A 36 10.55 8.39 9.91
C ASN A 36 9.02 8.47 9.85
N VAL A 37 8.38 7.69 8.97
CA VAL A 37 6.92 7.76 8.79
C VAL A 37 6.30 6.42 9.16
N LEU A 38 5.32 6.44 10.07
CA LEU A 38 4.43 5.33 10.37
C LEU A 38 3.05 5.65 9.80
N VAL A 39 2.55 4.75 8.95
CA VAL A 39 1.22 4.88 8.35
C VAL A 39 0.38 3.66 8.70
N THR A 40 -0.80 3.87 9.25
CA THR A 40 -1.85 2.83 9.28
C THR A 40 -2.74 3.02 8.05
N THR A 41 -3.07 1.94 7.36
CA THR A 41 -3.88 2.04 6.13
C THR A 41 -4.62 0.74 5.86
N HIS A 42 -5.84 0.89 5.37
CA HIS A 42 -6.67 -0.11 4.74
C HIS A 42 -6.68 0.02 3.20
N SER A 43 -6.01 1.03 2.65
CA SER A 43 -5.98 1.30 1.21
C SER A 43 -4.98 0.39 0.48
N SER A 44 -5.50 -0.54 -0.32
CA SER A 44 -4.68 -1.28 -1.27
C SER A 44 -4.04 -0.37 -2.33
N VAL A 45 -4.72 0.73 -2.70
CA VAL A 45 -4.21 1.72 -3.67
C VAL A 45 -2.92 2.34 -3.16
N MET A 46 -2.91 2.81 -1.91
CA MET A 46 -1.71 3.39 -1.31
C MET A 46 -0.59 2.36 -1.26
N VAL A 47 -0.88 1.14 -0.80
CA VAL A 47 0.12 0.06 -0.74
C VAL A 47 0.70 -0.26 -2.11
N ASP A 48 -0.12 -0.36 -3.16
CA ASP A 48 0.32 -0.64 -4.53
C ASP A 48 1.18 0.49 -5.10
N VAL A 49 0.81 1.74 -4.85
CA VAL A 49 1.59 2.91 -5.25
C VAL A 49 2.94 2.91 -4.54
N MET A 50 2.97 2.74 -3.22
CA MET A 50 4.23 2.64 -2.47
C MET A 50 5.11 1.51 -3.00
N GLY A 51 4.53 0.33 -3.26
CA GLY A 51 5.24 -0.81 -3.84
C GLY A 51 5.76 -0.54 -5.25
N MET A 52 5.03 0.23 -6.08
CA MET A 52 5.51 0.67 -7.39
C MET A 52 6.74 1.57 -7.24
N TYR A 53 6.71 2.52 -6.30
CA TYR A 53 7.84 3.40 -6.01
C TYR A 53 9.05 2.63 -5.45
N MET A 54 8.84 1.61 -4.62
CA MET A 54 9.88 0.66 -4.20
C MET A 54 10.55 0.00 -5.41
N LYS A 55 9.77 -0.53 -6.37
CA LYS A 55 10.35 -1.12 -7.60
C LYS A 55 11.07 -0.11 -8.48
N SER A 56 10.65 1.14 -8.46
CA SER A 56 11.27 2.20 -9.28
C SER A 56 12.72 2.47 -8.87
N SER A 57 13.11 2.17 -7.62
CA SER A 57 14.49 2.34 -7.16
C SER A 57 15.47 1.42 -7.91
N MET A 58 15.00 0.23 -8.32
CA MET A 58 15.77 -0.74 -9.11
C MET A 58 15.77 -0.45 -10.62
N ALA A 59 14.91 0.45 -11.10
CA ALA A 59 14.78 0.72 -12.52
C ALA A 59 15.92 1.57 -13.06
N TYR A 60 16.35 1.32 -14.30
CA TYR A 60 17.31 2.18 -14.99
C TYR A 60 16.82 3.63 -15.08
N SER A 61 17.77 4.59 -15.04
CA SER A 61 17.46 6.03 -15.09
C SER A 61 16.59 6.45 -16.28
N LYS A 62 16.75 5.78 -17.44
CA LYS A 62 15.93 6.00 -18.63
C LYS A 62 14.46 5.62 -18.38
N THR A 63 14.21 4.46 -17.77
CA THR A 63 12.86 3.99 -17.41
C THR A 63 12.21 4.91 -16.39
N ARG A 64 12.97 5.35 -15.38
CA ARG A 64 12.46 6.32 -14.40
C ARG A 64 12.01 7.63 -15.05
N ARG A 65 12.84 8.17 -15.95
CA ARG A 65 12.52 9.39 -16.71
C ARG A 65 11.30 9.22 -17.61
N SER A 66 11.18 8.11 -18.35
CA SER A 66 10.03 7.89 -19.24
C SER A 66 8.72 7.74 -18.49
N MET A 67 8.76 7.19 -17.27
CA MET A 67 7.59 7.04 -16.39
C MET A 67 7.33 8.27 -15.50
N LYS A 68 8.08 9.36 -15.68
CA LYS A 68 7.92 10.63 -14.94
C LYS A 68 8.04 10.49 -13.43
N PHE A 69 8.85 9.55 -12.95
CA PHE A 69 9.19 9.46 -11.52
C PHE A 69 10.03 10.67 -11.11
N ALA A 70 9.62 11.37 -10.05
CA ALA A 70 10.40 12.47 -9.51
C ALA A 70 11.63 11.93 -8.74
N PRO A 71 12.76 12.66 -8.72
CA PRO A 71 13.98 12.20 -8.06
C PRO A 71 13.84 11.95 -6.55
N ASP A 72 12.89 12.62 -5.90
CA ASP A 72 12.58 12.55 -4.46
C ASP A 72 11.35 11.69 -4.15
N GLU A 73 10.81 10.99 -5.16
CA GLU A 73 9.69 10.08 -5.01
C GLU A 73 10.18 8.65 -5.23
N TYR A 74 10.91 8.12 -4.25
CA TYR A 74 11.29 6.71 -4.19
C TYR A 74 11.55 6.30 -2.74
N ILE A 75 11.59 5.00 -2.52
CA ILE A 75 11.95 4.40 -1.24
C ILE A 75 12.63 3.06 -1.53
N GLU A 76 13.65 2.71 -0.77
CA GLU A 76 14.34 1.44 -0.90
C GLU A 76 13.65 0.33 -0.11
N PHE A 77 13.89 -0.92 -0.49
CA PHE A 77 13.24 -2.07 0.15
C PHE A 77 13.62 -2.25 1.62
N ASP A 78 14.85 -1.88 2.00
CA ASP A 78 15.37 -1.93 3.37
C ASP A 78 14.91 -0.76 4.24
N GLU A 79 14.37 0.29 3.63
CA GLU A 79 13.77 1.45 4.30
C GLU A 79 12.30 1.21 4.69
N VAL A 80 11.69 0.08 4.28
CA VAL A 80 10.29 -0.26 4.54
C VAL A 80 10.17 -1.48 5.44
N SER A 81 9.34 -1.37 6.47
CA SER A 81 8.86 -2.52 7.25
C SER A 81 7.34 -2.53 7.27
N ALA A 82 6.75 -3.55 6.65
CA ALA A 82 5.31 -3.75 6.58
C ALA A 82 4.83 -4.74 7.66
N TYR A 83 3.66 -4.48 8.24
CA TYR A 83 3.05 -5.31 9.27
C TYR A 83 1.58 -5.58 8.94
N SER A 84 1.14 -6.83 9.07
CA SER A 84 -0.27 -7.22 8.92
C SER A 84 -0.88 -7.43 10.29
N PHE A 85 -2.07 -6.87 10.48
CA PHE A 85 -2.89 -7.05 11.66
C PHE A 85 -3.99 -8.04 11.32
N LYS A 86 -4.07 -9.12 12.09
CA LYS A 86 -5.17 -10.11 12.00
C LYS A 86 -5.88 -10.20 13.32
N LYS A 87 -7.21 -10.22 13.28
CA LYS A 87 -8.02 -10.42 14.50
C LYS A 87 -7.67 -11.78 15.12
N SER A 88 -7.27 -11.78 16.39
CA SER A 88 -7.03 -13.01 17.12
C SER A 88 -8.35 -13.65 17.58
N PRO A 89 -8.38 -14.97 17.88
CA PRO A 89 -9.54 -15.61 18.49
C PRO A 89 -9.90 -15.05 19.88
N GLY A 90 -8.91 -14.54 20.61
CA GLY A 90 -9.08 -13.84 21.88
C GLY A 90 -9.07 -12.31 21.75
N PRO A 91 -9.00 -11.57 22.87
CA PRO A 91 -8.87 -10.12 22.84
C PRO A 91 -7.56 -9.69 22.17
N GLY A 92 -7.64 -8.76 21.21
CA GLY A 92 -6.48 -8.16 20.54
C GLY A 92 -6.30 -8.56 19.08
N HIS A 93 -5.07 -8.40 18.59
CA HIS A 93 -4.66 -8.68 17.21
C HIS A 93 -3.33 -9.44 17.19
N ASP A 94 -3.21 -10.39 16.26
CA ASP A 94 -1.94 -11.00 15.87
C ASP A 94 -1.28 -10.07 14.84
N ILE A 95 -0.12 -9.50 15.22
CA ILE A 95 0.65 -8.57 14.40
C ILE A 95 1.85 -9.32 13.85
N ARG A 96 1.93 -9.45 12.51
CA ARG A 96 3.03 -10.16 11.85
C ARG A 96 3.76 -9.23 10.90
N LYS A 97 5.08 -9.21 11.00
CA LYS A 97 5.92 -8.57 9.98
C LYS A 97 5.73 -9.31 8.66
N ILE A 98 5.41 -8.56 7.61
CA ILE A 98 5.30 -9.07 6.26
C ILE A 98 6.67 -8.96 5.62
N LYS A 99 7.12 -10.03 4.97
CA LYS A 99 8.34 -9.96 4.15
C LYS A 99 8.04 -9.11 2.93
N THR A 100 8.77 -8.00 2.79
CA THR A 100 8.82 -7.19 1.58
C THR A 100 9.96 -7.69 0.71
N ASP A 101 9.74 -7.84 -0.59
CA ASP A 101 10.78 -8.21 -1.53
C ASP A 101 10.52 -7.64 -2.92
N THR A 102 11.52 -7.78 -3.78
CA THR A 102 11.52 -7.21 -5.13
C THR A 102 10.48 -7.85 -6.06
N VAL A 103 9.89 -8.98 -5.69
CA VAL A 103 8.86 -9.65 -6.47
C VAL A 103 7.48 -9.14 -6.05
N ASP A 104 7.14 -9.31 -4.77
CA ASP A 104 5.81 -9.07 -4.21
C ASP A 104 5.59 -7.66 -3.66
N ARG A 105 6.66 -6.86 -3.53
CA ARG A 105 6.63 -5.48 -2.99
C ARG A 105 6.14 -5.48 -1.54
N ILE A 106 4.84 -5.25 -1.36
CA ILE A 106 4.11 -5.42 -0.11
C ILE A 106 2.96 -6.39 -0.45
N PRO A 107 3.05 -7.67 -0.07
CA PRO A 107 2.05 -8.68 -0.43
C PRO A 107 0.61 -8.27 -0.07
N GLN A 108 -0.29 -8.29 -1.07
CA GLN A 108 -1.73 -7.99 -0.92
C GLN A 108 -2.64 -9.19 -1.21
N ALA A 109 -2.08 -10.39 -1.39
CA ALA A 109 -2.83 -11.58 -1.85
C ALA A 109 -4.08 -11.91 -0.99
N GLY A 110 -4.00 -11.69 0.33
CA GLY A 110 -5.13 -11.88 1.23
C GLY A 110 -6.30 -10.91 0.96
N TYR A 111 -6.00 -9.64 0.70
CA TYR A 111 -6.99 -8.62 0.38
C TYR A 111 -7.65 -8.88 -0.98
N VAL A 112 -6.83 -9.17 -2.01
CA VAL A 112 -7.32 -9.49 -3.36
C VAL A 112 -8.22 -10.74 -3.34
N SER A 113 -7.85 -11.76 -2.58
CA SER A 113 -8.68 -12.96 -2.44
C SER A 113 -10.03 -12.66 -1.80
N ALA A 114 -10.08 -11.79 -0.78
CA ALA A 114 -11.31 -11.39 -0.13
C ALA A 114 -12.23 -10.60 -1.08
N LEU A 115 -11.68 -9.62 -1.81
CA LEU A 115 -12.43 -8.86 -2.82
C LEU A 115 -13.01 -9.78 -3.89
N ARG A 116 -12.20 -10.70 -4.43
CA ARG A 116 -12.66 -11.65 -5.45
C ARG A 116 -13.81 -12.53 -4.94
N LYS A 117 -13.69 -13.06 -3.72
CA LYS A 117 -14.76 -13.87 -3.11
C LYS A 117 -16.07 -13.09 -2.98
N THR A 118 -16.00 -11.82 -2.60
CA THR A 118 -17.18 -10.95 -2.50
C THR A 118 -17.79 -10.68 -3.86
N TYR A 119 -16.96 -10.35 -4.85
CA TYR A 119 -17.40 -10.14 -6.24
C TYR A 119 -18.07 -11.38 -6.83
N ASP A 120 -17.44 -12.56 -6.70
CA ASP A 120 -17.98 -13.83 -7.15
C ASP A 120 -19.34 -14.14 -6.48
N ARG A 121 -19.53 -13.71 -5.23
CA ARG A 121 -20.79 -13.87 -4.50
C ARG A 121 -21.89 -12.95 -5.04
N CYS A 122 -21.56 -11.70 -5.41
CA CYS A 122 -22.52 -10.81 -6.07
C CYS A 122 -22.98 -11.36 -7.41
N MET A 123 -22.03 -11.79 -8.26
CA MET A 123 -22.33 -12.38 -9.57
C MET A 123 -23.25 -13.60 -9.47
N ARG A 124 -23.03 -14.47 -8.46
CA ARG A 124 -23.91 -15.63 -8.22
C ARG A 124 -25.32 -15.20 -7.84
N LEU A 125 -25.46 -14.20 -6.97
CA LEU A 125 -26.75 -13.68 -6.56
C LEU A 125 -27.52 -13.09 -7.74
N GLU A 126 -26.85 -12.30 -8.59
CA GLU A 126 -27.46 -11.73 -9.80
C GLU A 126 -27.95 -12.83 -10.75
N SER A 127 -27.12 -13.85 -11.00
CA SER A 127 -27.50 -14.98 -11.86
C SER A 127 -28.68 -15.78 -11.31
N GLU A 128 -28.83 -15.90 -9.99
CA GLU A 128 -29.98 -16.57 -9.36
C GLU A 128 -31.26 -15.74 -9.49
N LEU A 129 -31.15 -14.41 -9.43
CA LEU A 129 -32.29 -13.49 -9.57
C LEU A 129 -32.77 -13.36 -11.03
N GLU A 130 -31.86 -13.40 -12.00
CA GLU A 130 -32.20 -13.37 -13.44
C GLU A 130 -32.78 -14.69 -13.95
N GLY A 131 -32.54 -15.80 -13.24
CA GLY A 131 -33.06 -17.13 -13.56
C GLY A 131 -34.45 -17.42 -12.99
N GLN A 132 -35.08 -16.47 -12.29
CA GLN A 132 -36.47 -16.53 -11.77
C GLN A 132 -37.42 -15.78 -12.70
#